data_AF-A0A1V2GDH1-F1
#
_entry.id   AF-A0A1V2GDH1-F1
#
_cell.length_a   1.000
_cell.length_b   1.000
_cell.length_c   1.000
_cell.angle_alpha   90.00
_cell.angle_beta   90.00
_cell.angle_gamma   90.00
#
_symmetry.space_group_name_H-M   'P 1'
#
loop_
_entity.id
_entity.type
_entity.pdbx_description
1 polymer ?
#
loop_
_entity_poly.entity_id
_entity_poly.type
_entity_poly.pdbx_seq_one_letter_code
_entity_poly.pdbx_strand_id
1 'polypeptide(L)'
;MDVTAKYELIGLMAYPIRHSLSPEMQNKALEKAGLPFTYMAFEVDNDSFPGAIEGLKALKMRGTGVSMPNKQLACEYVDELTPAAKLVGAINTIVNDDGYLRGYNTDGTGHIRAIK
;
A
#
# COMPACT_ATOMS: atom_id res chain seq x y z
N MET A 1 10.77 0.36 19.21
CA MET A 1 9.81 1.29 18.56
C MET A 1 8.64 1.48 19.50
N ASP A 2 8.52 2.66 20.10
CA ASP A 2 7.38 2.96 20.99
C ASP A 2 6.24 3.48 20.12
N VAL A 3 5.28 2.62 19.81
CA VAL A 3 4.06 2.99 19.07
C VAL A 3 3.19 3.84 20.00
N THR A 4 2.84 5.04 19.55
CA THR A 4 1.99 5.98 20.31
C THR A 4 0.70 6.27 19.56
N ALA A 5 -0.28 6.90 20.24
CA ALA A 5 -1.57 7.27 19.64
C ALA A 5 -1.47 8.24 18.44
N LYS A 6 -0.30 8.83 18.18
CA LYS A 6 -0.06 9.70 17.03
C LYS A 6 0.33 8.95 15.76
N TYR A 7 0.64 7.65 15.85
CA TYR A 7 1.11 6.89 14.71
C TYR A 7 -0.01 6.62 13.72
N GLU A 8 0.31 6.70 12.43
CA GLU A 8 -0.57 6.30 11.35
C GLU A 8 -0.18 4.92 10.80
N LEU A 9 -1.15 4.19 10.26
CA LEU A 9 -0.93 2.85 9.72
C LEU A 9 -0.70 2.90 8.20
N ILE A 10 0.27 2.12 7.73
CA ILE A 10 0.46 1.77 6.33
C ILE A 10 0.25 0.25 6.19
N GLY A 11 -0.61 -0.15 5.25
CA GLY A 11 -0.94 -1.55 5.02
C GLY A 11 -0.09 -2.25 3.95
N LEU A 12 -0.25 -3.56 3.87
CA LEU A 12 0.04 -4.39 2.70
C LEU A 12 -1.08 -5.41 2.55
N MET A 13 -1.89 -5.28 1.50
CA MET A 13 -3.06 -6.12 1.24
C MET A 13 -2.77 -7.12 0.13
N ALA A 14 -2.73 -8.41 0.48
CA ALA A 14 -2.48 -9.51 -0.45
C ALA A 14 -2.80 -10.86 0.19
N TYR A 15 -2.85 -11.92 -0.61
CA TYR A 15 -3.11 -13.27 -0.10
C TYR A 15 -2.36 -14.32 -0.95
N PRO A 16 -1.53 -15.19 -0.35
CA PRO A 16 -0.95 -15.12 1.00
C PRO A 16 0.16 -14.04 1.10
N ILE A 17 0.46 -13.52 2.30
CA ILE A 17 1.39 -12.37 2.41
C ILE A 17 2.37 -12.34 3.60
N ARG A 18 2.19 -13.21 4.60
CA ARG A 18 2.98 -13.12 5.86
C ARG A 18 4.47 -13.37 5.73
N HIS A 19 4.93 -13.90 4.60
CA HIS A 19 6.34 -14.12 4.27
C HIS A 19 7.04 -12.89 3.65
N SER A 20 6.29 -11.80 3.39
CA SER A 20 6.84 -10.60 2.75
C SER A 20 7.94 -9.94 3.59
N LEU A 21 8.99 -9.48 2.92
CA LEU A 21 10.05 -8.65 3.52
C LEU A 21 9.66 -7.16 3.59
N SER A 22 8.56 -6.75 2.95
CA SER A 22 8.15 -5.34 2.93
C SER A 22 7.90 -4.78 4.33
N PRO A 23 7.24 -5.48 5.28
CA PRO A 23 7.09 -4.98 6.65
C PRO A 23 8.44 -4.72 7.34
N GLU A 24 9.42 -5.60 7.19
CA GLU A 24 10.75 -5.38 7.77
C GLU A 24 11.42 -4.15 7.15
N MET A 25 11.49 -4.10 5.82
CA MET A 25 12.11 -3.02 5.08
C MET A 25 11.50 -1.65 5.43
N GLN A 26 10.17 -1.55 5.41
CA GLN A 26 9.45 -0.30 5.65
C GLN A 26 9.56 0.13 7.11
N ASN A 27 9.32 -0.76 8.08
CA ASN A 27 9.42 -0.39 9.49
C ASN A 27 10.85 0.03 9.87
N LYS A 28 11.89 -0.59 9.30
CA LYS A 28 13.28 -0.16 9.52
C LYS A 28 13.56 1.22 8.94
N ALA A 29 13.04 1.53 7.75
CA ALA A 29 13.16 2.86 7.16
C ALA A 29 12.43 3.93 7.99
N LEU A 30 11.20 3.64 8.42
CA LEU A 30 10.36 4.52 9.24
C LEU A 30 11.02 4.82 10.60
N GLU A 31 11.52 3.79 11.28
CA GLU A 31 12.26 3.92 12.54
C GLU A 31 13.52 4.78 12.35
N LYS A 32 14.30 4.50 11.31
CA LYS A 32 15.53 5.24 11.02
C LYS A 32 15.27 6.71 10.72
N ALA A 33 14.15 7.03 10.09
CA ALA A 33 13.74 8.39 9.75
C ALA A 33 12.99 9.11 10.88
N GLY A 34 12.66 8.43 11.99
CA GLY A 34 11.87 9.01 13.07
C GLY A 34 10.43 9.36 12.66
N LEU A 35 9.87 8.64 11.69
CA LEU A 35 8.53 8.92 11.17
C LEU A 35 7.47 8.13 11.96
N PRO A 36 6.33 8.76 12.33
CA PRO A 36 5.31 8.14 13.18
C PRO A 36 4.38 7.23 12.35
N PHE A 37 4.92 6.18 11.73
CA PHE A 37 4.14 5.19 11.00
C PHE A 37 4.50 3.77 11.44
N THR A 38 3.52 2.88 11.32
CA THR A 38 3.71 1.43 11.40
C THR A 38 3.31 0.80 10.08
N TYR A 39 4.09 -0.16 9.58
CA TYR A 39 3.76 -0.94 8.39
C TYR A 39 3.33 -2.36 8.76
N MET A 40 2.14 -2.79 8.36
CA MET A 40 1.59 -4.12 8.67
C MET A 40 1.04 -4.83 7.42
N ALA A 41 1.18 -6.15 7.38
CA ALA A 41 0.61 -6.99 6.33
C ALA A 41 -0.72 -7.63 6.76
N PHE A 42 -1.69 -7.62 5.85
CA PHE A 42 -3.03 -8.14 6.05
C PHE A 42 -3.37 -9.12 4.93
N GLU A 43 -3.85 -10.30 5.32
CA GLU A 43 -4.34 -11.32 4.39
C GLU A 43 -5.68 -10.87 3.81
N VAL A 44 -5.64 -10.38 2.57
CA VAL A 44 -6.77 -9.81 1.84
C VAL A 44 -6.73 -10.36 0.42
N ASP A 45 -7.78 -11.06 0.03
CA ASP A 45 -8.03 -11.57 -1.31
C ASP A 45 -9.02 -10.67 -2.06
N ASN A 46 -9.45 -11.06 -3.27
CA ASN A 46 -10.35 -10.25 -4.07
C ASN A 46 -11.74 -10.05 -3.43
N ASP A 47 -12.23 -11.03 -2.68
CA ASP A 47 -13.56 -10.96 -2.05
C ASP A 47 -13.57 -9.99 -0.87
N SER A 48 -12.49 -9.96 -0.10
CA SER A 48 -12.34 -9.08 1.08
C SER A 48 -11.77 -7.69 0.74
N PHE A 49 -11.20 -7.51 -0.47
CA PHE A 49 -10.57 -6.26 -0.89
C PHE A 49 -11.48 -5.02 -0.80
N PRO A 50 -12.76 -5.05 -1.24
CA PRO A 50 -13.64 -3.89 -1.17
C PRO A 50 -13.84 -3.43 0.28
N GLY A 51 -14.10 -4.37 1.19
CA GLY A 51 -14.24 -4.07 2.62
C GLY A 51 -12.94 -3.55 3.25
N ALA A 52 -11.79 -4.03 2.79
CA ALA A 52 -10.49 -3.56 3.25
C ALA A 52 -10.21 -2.10 2.82
N ILE A 53 -10.62 -1.69 1.61
CA ILE A 53 -10.49 -0.30 1.15
C ILE A 53 -11.41 0.64 1.93
N GLU A 54 -12.65 0.22 2.21
CA GLU A 54 -13.55 1.01 3.06
C GLU A 54 -13.01 1.16 4.48
N GLY A 55 -12.45 0.08 5.04
CA GLY A 55 -11.73 0.13 6.31
C GLY A 55 -10.53 1.07 6.29
N LEU A 56 -9.74 1.06 5.21
CA LEU A 56 -8.61 1.97 5.00
C LEU A 56 -9.04 3.44 5.07
N LYS A 57 -10.16 3.80 4.41
CA LYS A 57 -10.73 5.15 4.47
C LYS A 57 -11.24 5.50 5.87
N ALA A 58 -12.04 4.62 6.48
CA ALA A 58 -12.65 4.84 7.78
C ALA A 58 -11.61 5.01 8.90
N LEU A 59 -10.53 4.22 8.85
CA LEU A 59 -9.43 4.27 9.81
C LEU A 59 -8.41 5.38 9.51
N LYS A 60 -8.60 6.14 8.42
CA LYS A 60 -7.66 7.17 7.96
C LYS A 60 -6.23 6.65 7.84
N MET A 61 -6.06 5.43 7.32
CA MET A 61 -4.72 4.90 7.05
C MET A 61 -4.04 5.77 5.99
N ARG A 62 -2.73 5.95 6.10
CA ARG A 62 -1.96 6.80 5.17
C ARG A 62 -1.89 6.20 3.75
N GLY A 63 -1.97 4.88 3.66
CA GLY A 63 -1.96 4.15 2.39
C GLY A 63 -1.78 2.66 2.60
N THR A 64 -1.64 1.93 1.49
CA THR A 64 -1.36 0.49 1.52
C THR A 64 -0.56 0.05 0.30
N GLY A 65 0.35 -0.90 0.51
CA GLY A 65 0.85 -1.73 -0.58
C GLY A 65 -0.21 -2.71 -1.04
N VAL A 66 -0.14 -3.11 -2.30
CA VAL A 66 -1.04 -4.09 -2.91
C VAL A 66 -0.19 -5.13 -3.64
N SER A 67 -0.46 -6.41 -3.40
CA SER A 67 0.15 -7.51 -4.15
C SER A 67 -0.90 -8.49 -4.65
N MET A 68 -0.47 -9.60 -5.23
CA MET A 68 -1.37 -10.65 -5.72
C MET A 68 -2.34 -11.09 -4.61
N PRO A 69 -3.62 -11.35 -4.92
CA PRO A 69 -4.25 -11.31 -6.25
C PRO A 69 -4.88 -9.95 -6.62
N ASN A 70 -4.58 -8.88 -5.90
CA ASN A 70 -5.42 -7.67 -5.89
C ASN A 70 -4.97 -6.55 -6.83
N LYS A 71 -3.79 -6.64 -7.47
CA LYS A 71 -3.17 -5.50 -8.16
C LYS A 71 -4.03 -4.89 -9.28
N GLN A 72 -4.73 -5.72 -10.04
CA GLN A 72 -5.64 -5.29 -11.10
C GLN A 72 -6.93 -4.73 -10.50
N LEU A 73 -7.58 -5.50 -9.62
CA LEU A 73 -8.81 -5.11 -8.92
C LEU A 73 -8.68 -3.76 -8.23
N ALA A 74 -7.53 -3.50 -7.61
CA ALA A 74 -7.26 -2.26 -6.91
C ALA A 74 -7.41 -0.99 -7.76
N CYS A 75 -7.28 -1.09 -9.10
CA CYS A 75 -7.49 0.04 -10.00
C CYS A 75 -8.94 0.55 -9.99
N GLU A 76 -9.90 -0.30 -9.64
CA GLU A 76 -11.34 0.04 -9.58
C GLU A 76 -11.73 0.75 -8.27
N TYR A 77 -10.85 0.71 -7.27
CA TYR A 77 -11.12 1.19 -5.90
C TYR A 77 -10.30 2.45 -5.53
N VAL A 78 -9.71 3.12 -6.50
CA VAL A 78 -8.98 4.39 -6.31
C VAL A 78 -9.61 5.51 -7.13
N ASP A 79 -9.46 6.74 -6.66
CA ASP A 79 -10.02 7.94 -7.31
C ASP A 79 -9.13 8.42 -8.48
N GLU A 80 -7.83 8.14 -8.41
CA GLU A 80 -6.86 8.51 -9.46
C GLU A 80 -5.86 7.39 -9.73
N LEU A 81 -5.47 7.25 -11.00
CA LEU A 81 -4.34 6.42 -11.41
C LEU A 81 -3.29 7.26 -12.11
N THR A 82 -2.03 7.07 -11.75
CA THR A 82 -0.91 7.64 -12.51
C THR A 82 -0.90 7.13 -13.96
N PRO A 83 -0.32 7.88 -14.92
CA PRO A 83 -0.22 7.43 -16.31
C PRO A 83 0.43 6.05 -16.46
N ALA A 84 1.49 5.78 -15.68
CA ALA A 84 2.14 4.47 -15.67
C ALA A 84 1.21 3.36 -15.18
N ALA A 85 0.47 3.59 -14.09
CA ALA A 85 -0.52 2.63 -13.58
C ALA A 85 -1.64 2.35 -14.59
N LYS A 86 -2.13 3.38 -15.30
CA LYS A 86 -3.13 3.24 -16.37
C LYS A 86 -2.62 2.36 -17.51
N LEU A 87 -1.37 2.53 -17.93
CA LEU A 87 -0.76 1.74 -18.99
C LEU A 87 -0.54 0.28 -18.59
N VAL A 88 -0.15 0.03 -17.32
CA VAL A 88 0.07 -1.33 -16.81
C VAL A 88 -1.24 -2.05 -16.51
N GLY A 89 -2.31 -1.32 -16.15
CA GLY A 89 -3.58 -1.91 -15.72
C GLY A 89 -3.51 -2.58 -14.35
N ALA A 90 -2.54 -2.19 -13.52
CA ALA A 90 -2.34 -2.74 -12.19
C ALA A 90 -1.60 -1.75 -11.28
N ILE A 91 -1.99 -1.69 -10.01
CA ILE A 91 -1.32 -0.89 -8.97
C ILE A 91 -0.78 -1.77 -7.85
N ASN A 92 0.38 -1.38 -7.30
CA ASN A 92 1.01 -2.03 -6.15
C ASN A 92 1.08 -1.10 -4.92
N THR A 93 0.63 0.15 -5.06
CA THR A 93 0.75 1.20 -4.04
C THR A 93 -0.48 2.11 -4.12
N ILE A 94 -1.14 2.31 -2.98
CA ILE A 94 -2.23 3.27 -2.80
C ILE A 94 -1.81 4.29 -1.75
N VAL A 95 -2.00 5.58 -2.05
CA VAL A 95 -1.81 6.69 -1.11
C VAL A 95 -3.16 7.34 -0.84
N ASN A 96 -3.46 7.60 0.43
CA ASN A 96 -4.69 8.25 0.87
C ASN A 96 -4.40 9.69 1.30
N ASP A 97 -4.87 10.66 0.52
CA ASP A 97 -4.83 12.08 0.87
C ASP A 97 -6.24 12.55 1.28
N ASP A 98 -6.50 12.55 2.58
CA ASP A 98 -7.77 12.99 3.17
C ASP A 98 -9.02 12.34 2.56
N GLY A 99 -8.93 11.04 2.26
CA GLY A 99 -10.01 10.24 1.67
C GLY A 99 -9.91 10.10 0.16
N TYR A 100 -9.03 10.86 -0.50
CA TYR A 100 -8.74 10.75 -1.92
C TYR A 100 -7.63 9.72 -2.17
N LEU A 101 -7.98 8.60 -2.80
CA LEU A 101 -7.09 7.48 -3.05
C LEU A 101 -6.41 7.61 -4.41
N ARG A 102 -5.07 7.68 -4.42
CA ARG A 102 -4.27 7.61 -5.65
C ARG A 102 -3.54 6.29 -5.77
N GLY A 103 -3.64 5.65 -6.93
CA GLY A 103 -2.98 4.41 -7.28
C GLY A 103 -1.71 4.59 -8.11
N TYR A 104 -0.66 3.90 -7.71
CA TYR A 104 0.66 3.91 -8.33
C TYR A 104 1.15 2.48 -8.61
N ASN A 105 2.05 2.38 -9.59
CA ASN A 105 2.81 1.16 -9.83
C ASN A 105 4.31 1.46 -9.69
N THR A 106 4.89 1.06 -8.55
CA THR A 106 6.29 1.33 -8.22
C THR A 106 7.24 0.22 -8.67
N ASP A 107 6.73 -0.96 -9.08
CA ASP A 107 7.57 -2.05 -9.59
C ASP A 107 8.30 -1.60 -10.86
N GLY A 108 7.58 -0.95 -11.78
CA GLY A 108 8.17 -0.40 -13.01
C GLY A 108 9.23 0.66 -12.72
N THR A 109 8.91 1.67 -11.90
CA THR A 109 9.87 2.72 -11.54
C THR A 109 11.06 2.17 -10.74
N GLY A 110 10.83 1.18 -9.89
CA GLY A 110 11.85 0.52 -9.09
C GLY A 110 12.83 -0.25 -9.98
N HIS A 111 12.33 -0.98 -10.97
CA HIS A 111 13.17 -1.68 -11.94
C HIS A 111 14.04 -0.71 -12.76
N ILE A 112 13.44 0.36 -13.30
CA ILE A 112 14.19 1.39 -14.05
C ILE A 112 15.25 2.06 -13.18
N ARG A 113 14.94 2.32 -11.91
CA ARG A 113 15.90 2.89 -10.96
C ARG A 113 17.03 1.93 -10.60
N ALA A 114 16.79 0.62 -10.56
CA ALA A 114 17.82 -0.37 -10.25
C ALA A 114 18.83 -0.54 -11.39
N ILE A 115 18.42 -0.28 -12.64
CA ILE A 115 19.31 -0.32 -13.82
C ILE A 115 20.17 0.95 -13.91
N LYS A 116 19.63 2.10 -13.50
CA LYS A 116 20.29 3.41 -13.58
C LYS A 116 21.47 3.52 -12.62
#